data_AF-A0A953FHT1-F1
#
_entry.id   AF-A0A953FHT1-F1
#
_cell.length_a   1.000
_cell.length_b   1.000
_cell.length_c   1.000
_cell.angle_alpha   90.00
_cell.angle_beta   90.00
_cell.angle_gamma   90.00
#
_symmetry.space_group_name_H-M   'P 1'
#
loop_
_entity.id
_entity.type
_entity.pdbx_description
1 polymer ?
#
loop_
_entity_poly.entity_id
_entity_poly.type
_entity_poly.pdbx_seq_one_letter_code
_entity_poly.pdbx_strand_id
1 'polypeptide(L)' 'VINGGFGMVLDGSTDSDRRLKAMLHWDVNNGIARRAWARNPNAVWSIEQEMKRTPGLQVTLPNEAEEGLIERLVGEV' A
#
# COMPACT_ATOMS: atom_id res chain seq x y z
N VAL A 1 11.73 -5.08 -16.64
CA VAL A 1 10.82 -5.35 -15.51
C VAL A 1 11.63 -5.95 -14.38
N ILE A 2 11.29 -5.64 -13.12
CA ILE A 2 11.90 -6.27 -11.93
C ILE A 2 10.74 -6.89 -11.15
N ASN A 3 10.80 -8.18 -10.88
CA ASN A 3 9.78 -8.96 -10.18
C ASN A 3 10.40 -9.75 -9.03
N GLY A 4 9.61 -9.99 -7.99
CA GLY A 4 9.99 -10.78 -6.82
C GLY A 4 8.80 -11.58 -6.32
N GLY A 5 9.10 -12.64 -5.59
CA GLY A 5 8.13 -13.49 -4.92
C GLY A 5 8.81 -14.23 -3.78
N PHE A 6 8.02 -14.94 -2.98
CA PHE A 6 8.52 -15.73 -1.85
C PHE A 6 7.87 -17.10 -1.83
N GLY A 7 8.57 -18.06 -1.21
CA GLY A 7 8.00 -19.32 -0.76
C GLY A 7 8.12 -19.41 0.75
N MET A 8 7.09 -19.94 1.42
CA MET A 8 7.09 -20.14 2.86
C MET A 8 6.65 -21.57 3.17
N VAL A 9 7.44 -22.27 3.98
CA VAL A 9 7.10 -23.59 4.48
C VAL A 9 6.15 -23.45 5.67
N LEU A 10 5.04 -24.17 5.63
CA LEU A 10 4.07 -24.29 6.72
C LEU A 10 4.19 -25.68 7.31
N ASP A 11 4.95 -25.79 8.40
CA ASP A 11 5.22 -27.06 9.10
C ASP A 11 4.23 -27.32 10.26
N GLY A 12 3.28 -26.42 10.48
CA GLY A 12 2.30 -26.49 11.58
C GLY A 12 2.82 -25.98 12.92
N SER A 13 4.07 -25.49 12.99
CA SER A 13 4.61 -24.89 14.21
C SER A 13 3.96 -23.53 14.50
N THR A 14 3.93 -23.15 15.77
CA THR A 14 3.52 -21.79 16.21
C THR A 14 4.38 -20.70 15.58
N ASP A 15 5.64 -21.02 15.27
CA ASP A 15 6.58 -20.10 14.65
C ASP A 15 6.25 -19.88 13.16
N SER A 16 5.80 -20.93 12.45
CA SER A 16 5.29 -20.81 11.08
C SER A 16 4.01 -19.97 11.00
N ASP A 17 3.08 -20.12 11.94
CA ASP A 17 1.86 -19.29 12.03
C ASP A 17 2.18 -17.80 12.20
N ARG A 18 3.10 -17.48 13.13
CA ARG A 18 3.56 -16.11 13.36
C ARG A 18 4.21 -15.50 12.12
N ARG A 19 5.11 -16.25 11.45
CA ARG A 19 5.80 -15.79 10.23
C ARG A 19 4.83 -15.59 9.09
N LEU A 20 3.87 -16.50 8.89
CA LEU A 20 2.84 -16.43 7.86
C LEU A 20 2.02 -15.14 7.97
N LYS A 21 1.49 -14.85 9.16
CA LYS A 21 0.69 -13.65 9.41
C LYS A 21 1.49 -12.37 9.16
N ALA A 22 2.71 -12.30 9.68
CA ALA A 22 3.58 -11.12 9.50
C ALA A 22 3.96 -10.91 8.03
N MET A 23 4.33 -11.98 7.34
CA MET A 23 4.81 -11.91 5.95
C MET A 23 3.66 -11.52 5.01
N LEU A 24 2.51 -12.20 5.07
CA LEU A 24 1.37 -11.87 4.21
C LEU A 24 0.85 -10.46 4.48
N HIS A 25 0.87 -10.03 5.75
CA HIS A 25 0.51 -8.66 6.09
C HIS A 25 1.40 -7.64 5.36
N TRP A 26 2.71 -7.86 5.32
CA TRP A 26 3.63 -6.99 4.59
C TRP A 26 3.49 -7.10 3.06
N ASP A 27 3.50 -8.32 2.52
CA ASP A 27 3.51 -8.57 1.07
C ASP A 27 2.33 -7.89 0.35
N VAL A 28 1.16 -7.99 0.97
CA VAL A 28 -0.07 -7.40 0.44
C VAL A 28 -0.08 -5.89 0.68
N ASN A 29 0.07 -5.44 1.93
CA ASN A 29 -0.13 -4.03 2.26
C ASN A 29 0.94 -3.11 1.70
N ASN A 30 2.17 -3.57 1.51
CA ASN A 30 3.19 -2.80 0.80
C ASN A 30 2.73 -2.49 -0.65
N GLY A 31 2.18 -3.51 -1.33
CA GLY A 31 1.64 -3.36 -2.67
C GLY A 31 0.44 -2.41 -2.73
N ILE A 32 -0.47 -2.47 -1.76
CA ILE A 32 -1.63 -1.58 -1.67
C ILE A 32 -1.14 -0.15 -1.38
N ALA A 33 -0.29 0.06 -0.38
CA ALA A 33 0.23 1.36 0.01
C ALA A 33 0.94 2.07 -1.17
N ARG A 34 1.79 1.35 -1.92
CA ARG A 34 2.47 1.92 -3.09
C ARG A 34 1.53 2.26 -4.24
N ARG A 35 0.40 1.55 -4.38
CA ARG A 35 -0.64 1.86 -5.38
C ARG A 35 -1.52 3.02 -4.92
N ALA A 36 -1.82 3.09 -3.63
CA ALA A 36 -2.50 4.21 -3.00
C ALA A 36 -1.69 5.50 -3.18
N TRP A 37 -0.38 5.45 -2.91
CA TRP A 37 0.54 6.57 -3.16
C TRP A 37 0.58 7.01 -4.63
N ALA A 38 0.44 6.06 -5.56
CA ALA A 38 0.29 6.34 -6.98
C ALA A 38 -1.14 6.78 -7.37
N ARG A 39 -1.97 7.17 -6.40
CA ARG A 39 -3.33 7.72 -6.57
C ARG A 39 -4.34 6.75 -7.17
N ASN A 40 -4.18 5.45 -6.93
CA ASN A 40 -5.22 4.48 -7.28
C ASN A 40 -6.37 4.54 -6.26
N PRO A 41 -7.61 4.90 -6.65
CA PRO A 41 -8.70 5.16 -5.70
C PRO A 41 -9.11 3.92 -4.91
N ASN A 42 -9.12 2.75 -5.53
CA ASN A 42 -9.45 1.50 -4.85
C ASN A 42 -8.37 1.14 -3.82
N ALA A 43 -7.09 1.37 -4.14
CA ALA A 43 -5.99 1.12 -3.21
C ALA A 43 -5.98 2.12 -2.04
N VAL A 44 -6.30 3.39 -2.29
CA VAL A 44 -6.49 4.40 -1.22
C VAL A 44 -7.58 3.94 -0.27
N TRP A 45 -8.75 3.58 -0.79
CA TRP A 45 -9.84 3.08 0.04
C TRP A 45 -9.42 1.83 0.84
N SER A 46 -8.78 0.84 0.21
CA SER A 46 -8.37 -0.40 0.88
C SER A 46 -7.35 -0.15 1.99
N ILE A 47 -6.33 0.68 1.76
CA ILE A 47 -5.30 0.92 2.78
C ILE A 47 -5.83 1.75 3.95
N GLU A 48 -6.79 2.65 3.71
CA GLU A 48 -7.49 3.37 4.78
C GLU A 48 -8.29 2.44 5.68
N GLN A 49 -8.97 1.43 5.12
CA GLN A 49 -9.65 0.42 5.94
C GLN A 49 -8.65 -0.44 6.72
N GLU A 50 -7.51 -0.80 6.12
CA GLU A 50 -6.50 -1.59 6.80
C GLU A 50 -5.87 -0.82 7.97
N MET A 51 -5.53 0.46 7.79
CA MET A 51 -4.99 1.30 8.86
C MET A 51 -5.97 1.46 10.03
N LYS A 52 -7.28 1.44 9.78
CA LYS A 52 -8.30 1.43 10.85
C LYS A 52 -8.33 0.09 11.60
N ARG A 53 -8.15 -1.02 10.89
CA ARG A 53 -8.19 -2.38 11.46
C ARG A 53 -6.90 -2.76 12.20
N THR A 54 -5.76 -2.22 11.75
CA THR A 54 -4.43 -2.61 12.21
C THR A 54 -3.71 -1.39 12.78
N PRO A 55 -3.77 -1.13 14.11
CA PRO A 55 -3.24 0.10 14.72
C PRO A 55 -1.75 0.38 14.48
N GLY A 56 -0.95 -0.66 14.20
CA GLY A 56 0.47 -0.52 13.90
C GLY A 56 0.78 -0.19 12.43
N LEU A 57 -0.21 -0.25 11.54
CA LEU A 57 -0.03 0.11 10.13
C LEU A 57 -0.34 1.60 9.94
N GLN A 58 0.69 2.36 9.63
CA GLN A 58 0.58 3.78 9.27
C GLN A 58 1.31 3.99 7.94
N VAL A 59 0.58 4.46 6.93
CA VAL A 59 1.14 4.74 5.61
C VAL A 59 0.88 6.19 5.21
N THR A 60 1.76 6.74 4.39
CA THR A 60 1.56 8.06 3.81
C THR A 60 0.55 7.99 2.67
N LEU A 61 -0.51 8.79 2.73
CA LEU A 61 -1.48 8.95 1.66
C LEU A 61 -1.14 10.17 0.80
N PRO A 62 -1.34 10.11 -0.52
CA PRO A 62 -1.09 11.26 -1.38
C PRO A 62 -2.14 12.35 -1.11
N ASN A 63 -1.72 13.61 -1.26
CA ASN A 63 -2.66 14.73 -1.36
C ASN A 63 -2.82 15.05 -2.84
N GLU A 64 -4.07 15.11 -3.31
CA GLU A 64 -4.34 15.52 -4.68
C GLU A 64 -4.08 17.02 -4.84
N ALA A 65 -3.35 17.36 -5.90
CA ALA A 65 -3.22 18.75 -6.31
C ALA A 65 -4.53 19.22 -6.93
N GLU A 66 -4.78 20.52 -6.84
CA GLU A 66 -5.93 21.11 -7.51
C GLU A 66 -5.81 20.95 -9.03
N GLU A 67 -6.90 20.53 -9.66
CA GLU A 67 -6.98 20.42 -11.11
C GLU A 67 -6.84 21.82 -11.74
N GLY A 68 -6.08 21.93 -12.83
CA GLY A 68 -5.81 23.22 -13.46
C GLY A 68 -4.72 24.06 -12.78
N LEU A 69 -4.16 23.64 -11.64
CA LEU A 69 -3.16 24.43 -10.92
C LEU A 69 -1.91 24.68 -11.77
N ILE A 70 -1.43 23.66 -12.47
CA ILE A 70 -0.23 23.78 -13.29
C ILE A 70 -0.52 24.65 -14.52
N GLU A 71 -1.66 24.47 -15.17
CA GLU A 71 -2.11 25.25 -16.33
C GLU A 71 -2.15 26.75 -16.01
N ARG A 72 -2.71 27.11 -14.85
CA ARG A 72 -2.74 28.50 -14.38
C ARG A 72 -1.37 29.08 -14.06
N LEU A 73 -0.42 28.24 -13.62
CA LEU A 73 0.93 28.68 -13.24
C LEU A 73 1.89 28.75 -14.43
N VAL A 74 1.73 27.86 -15.41
CA VAL A 74 2.66 27.71 -16.54
C VAL A 74 2.23 28.53 -17.75
N GLY A 75 0.94 28.79 -17.96
CA GLY A 75 0.42 29.81 -18.86
C GLY A 75 1.21 30.07 -20.15
N GLU A 76 1.26 29.10 -21.08
CA GLU A 76 1.27 29.45 -22.50
C GLU A 76 -0.16 29.27 -23.02
N VAL A 77 -0.88 30.40 -23.13
CA VAL A 77 -2.22 30.64 -23.74
C VAL A 77 -3.43 30.01 -23.04
#